data_AF-A0A8T6TAG4-F1
#
_entry.id   AF-A0A8T6TAG4-F1
#
_cell.length_a   1.000
_cell.length_b   1.000
_cell.length_c   1.000
_cell.angle_alpha   90.00
_cell.angle_beta   90.00
_cell.angle_gamma   90.00
#
_symmetry.space_group_name_H-M   'P 1'
#
loop_
_entity.id
_entity.type
_entity.pdbx_description
1 polymer ?
#
loop_
_entity_poly.entity_id
_entity_poly.type
_entity_poly.pdbx_seq_one_letter_code
_entity_poly.pdbx_strand_id
1 'polypeptide(L)' 'NVHNIVVDPKSFDDRSFVDVNESECIIPPNSFALARTLEHFNIPRDVLVVCVGKSTYARCGI' A
#
# COMPACT_ATOMS: atom_id res chain seq x y z
N ASN A 1 9.04 3.54 14.68
CA ASN A 1 8.58 2.15 14.51
C ASN A 1 7.64 1.85 15.66
N VAL A 2 6.34 2.12 15.48
CA VAL A 2 5.40 2.32 16.61
C VAL A 2 5.06 1.02 17.33
N HIS A 3 5.21 -0.15 16.69
CA HIS A 3 5.27 -1.45 17.36
C HIS A 3 6.34 -2.29 16.69
N ASN A 4 7.38 -2.68 17.44
CA ASN A 4 8.51 -3.50 16.98
C ASN A 4 8.08 -4.95 16.69
N ILE A 5 7.03 -5.13 15.90
CA ILE A 5 6.45 -6.40 15.49
C ILE A 5 7.27 -6.88 14.29
N VAL A 6 7.77 -8.11 14.37
CA VAL A 6 8.40 -8.76 13.22
C VAL A 6 7.29 -9.05 12.21
N VAL A 7 7.38 -8.45 11.02
CA VAL A 7 6.41 -8.67 9.95
C VAL A 7 6.60 -10.07 9.39
N ASP A 8 5.64 -10.96 9.64
CA ASP A 8 5.58 -12.27 8.99
C ASP A 8 4.68 -12.19 7.73
N PRO A 9 5.24 -12.28 6.51
CA PRO A 9 4.46 -12.20 5.28
C PRO A 9 3.52 -13.40 5.06
N LYS A 10 3.65 -14.48 5.84
CA LYS A 10 2.71 -15.62 5.82
C LYS A 10 1.59 -15.47 6.84
N SER A 11 1.77 -14.61 7.83
CA SER A 11 0.84 -14.35 8.93
C SER A 11 0.75 -12.85 9.18
N PHE A 12 0.12 -12.13 8.24
CA PHE A 12 -0.12 -10.69 8.38
C PHE A 12 -0.95 -10.42 9.64
N ASP A 13 -0.37 -9.66 10.58
CA ASP A 13 -1.03 -9.26 11.82
C ASP A 13 -1.64 -7.87 11.65
N ASP A 14 -2.97 -7.79 11.68
CA ASP A 14 -3.75 -6.55 11.52
C ASP A 14 -3.36 -5.49 12.57
N ARG A 15 -2.78 -5.89 13.72
CA ARG A 15 -2.27 -4.96 14.75
C ARG A 15 -1.02 -4.20 14.32
N SER A 16 -0.40 -4.59 13.21
CA SER A 16 0.75 -3.89 12.62
C SER A 16 0.34 -2.63 11.85
N PHE A 17 -0.96 -2.41 11.68
CA PHE A 17 -1.52 -1.31 10.89
C PHE A 17 -2.46 -0.46 11.73
N VAL A 18 -2.60 0.80 11.30
CA VAL A 18 -3.61 1.72 11.81
C VAL A 18 -4.55 2.00 10.65
N ASP A 19 -5.84 1.71 10.84
CA ASP A 19 -6.86 2.03 9.85
C ASP A 19 -7.12 3.53 9.78
N VAL A 20 -6.99 4.11 8.59
CA VAL A 20 -7.21 5.55 8.33
C VAL A 20 -8.22 5.70 7.20
N ASN A 21 -9.34 6.39 7.47
CA ASN A 21 -10.39 6.69 6.50
C ASN A 21 -10.51 8.20 6.31
N GLU A 22 -9.58 8.79 5.56
CA GLU A 22 -9.50 10.24 5.32
C GLU A 22 -9.27 10.53 3.82
N SER A 23 -9.50 11.78 3.40
CA SER A 23 -9.29 12.20 2.01
C SER A 23 -7.81 12.29 1.62
N GLU A 24 -6.93 12.39 2.61
CA GLU A 24 -5.47 12.47 2.45
C GLU A 24 -4.81 11.48 3.42
N CYS A 25 -3.69 10.89 3.02
CA CYS A 25 -2.93 9.95 3.86
C CYS A 25 -1.52 10.49 4.07
N ILE A 26 -1.12 10.63 5.34
CA ILE A 26 0.24 11.02 5.72
C ILE A 26 1.05 9.76 5.98
N ILE A 27 2.05 9.49 5.13
CA ILE A 27 2.97 8.37 5.29
C ILE A 27 4.15 8.83 6.16
N PRO A 28 4.39 8.22 7.34
CA PRO A 28 5.55 8.56 8.17
C PRO A 28 6.87 8.26 7.43
N PRO A 29 7.96 8.99 7.73
CA PRO A 29 9.24 8.77 7.09
C PRO A 29 9.73 7.34 7.32
N ASN A 30 10.27 6.71 6.25
CA ASN A 30 10.73 5.32 6.24
C ASN A 30 9.67 4.29 6.62
N SER A 31 8.38 4.62 6.45
CA SER A 31 7.24 3.72 6.64
C SER A 31 6.53 3.49 5.29
N PHE A 32 5.50 2.64 5.30
CA PHE A 32 4.62 2.40 4.16
C PHE A 32 3.15 2.46 4.58
N ALA A 33 2.25 2.56 3.60
CA ALA A 33 0.81 2.49 3.77
C ALA A 33 0.20 1.56 2.72
N LEU A 34 -0.92 0.93 3.06
CA LEU A 34 -1.70 0.09 2.15
C LEU A 34 -3.03 0.77 1.83
N ALA A 35 -3.42 0.77 0.56
CA ALA A 35 -4.68 1.32 0.08
C ALA A 35 -5.23 0.45 -1.06
N ARG A 36 -6.50 0.67 -1.40
CA ARG A 36 -7.17 0.00 -2.54
C ARG A 36 -7.55 1.03 -3.60
N THR A 37 -7.51 0.63 -4.87
CA THR A 37 -8.05 1.42 -5.97
C THR A 37 -9.57 1.54 -5.85
N LEU A 38 -10.14 2.57 -6.46
CA LEU A 38 -11.60 2.69 -6.57
C LEU A 38 -12.14 1.69 -7.62
N GLU A 39 -11.32 1.43 -8.64
CA GLU A 39 -11.63 0.53 -9.74
C GLU A 39 -11.51 -0.93 -9.31
N HIS A 40 -12.42 -1.74 -9.83
CA HIS A 40 -12.37 -3.20 -9.74
C HIS A 40 -12.01 -3.77 -11.12
N PHE A 41 -10.93 -4.55 -11.18
CA PHE A 41 -10.43 -5.15 -12.43
C PHE A 41 -10.74 -6.64 -12.47
N ASN A 42 -11.38 -7.10 -13.55
CA ASN A 42 -11.56 -8.52 -13.84
C ASN A 42 -10.65 -8.90 -15.02
N ILE A 43 -9.50 -9.51 -14.73
CA ILE A 43 -8.46 -9.77 -15.74
C ILE A 43 -8.72 -11.11 -16.45
N PRO A 44 -8.84 -11.13 -17.79
CA PRO A 44 -8.98 -12.38 -18.56
C PRO A 44 -7.78 -13.32 -18.42
N ARG A 45 -7.97 -14.62 -18.70
CA ARG A 45 -6.95 -15.67 -18.51
C ARG A 45 -5.69 -15.49 -19.36
N ASP A 46 -5.76 -14.75 -20.46
CA ASP A 46 -4.70 -14.52 -21.44
C ASP A 46 -4.05 -13.14 -21.33
N VAL A 47 -4.32 -12.39 -20.26
CA VAL A 47 -3.84 -11.01 -20.05
C VAL A 47 -3.02 -10.89 -18.78
N LEU A 48 -1.86 -10.21 -18.86
CA LEU A 48 -1.05 -9.78 -17.73
C LEU A 48 -1.04 -8.26 -17.64
N VAL A 49 -1.25 -7.72 -16.44
CA VAL A 49 -1.25 -6.27 -16.17
C VAL A 49 -0.04 -5.88 -15.32
N VAL A 50 0.58 -4.75 -15.65
CA VAL A 50 1.70 -4.17 -14.88
C VAL A 50 1.29 -2.80 -14.35
N CYS A 51 1.53 -2.57 -13.06
CA CYS A 51 1.29 -1.28 -12.40
C CYS A 51 2.62 -0.53 -12.24
N VAL A 52 2.64 0.75 -12.61
CA VAL A 52 3.79 1.64 -12.44
C VAL A 52 3.38 2.91 -11.72
N GLY A 53 4.26 3.40 -10.83
CA GLY A 53 4.03 4.64 -10.09
C GLY A 53 4.01 5.87 -11.00
N LYS A 54 3.20 6.88 -10.67
CA LYS A 54 3.21 8.16 -11.39
C LYS A 54 4.43 9.00 -10.98
N SER A 55 4.98 9.75 -11.94
CA SER A 55 6.15 10.62 -11.73
C SER A 55 5.95 11.67 -10.63
N THR A 56 4.71 12.12 -10.39
CA THR A 56 4.39 13.03 -9.28
C THR A 56 4.76 12.45 -7.92
N TYR A 57 4.50 11.16 -7.69
CA TYR A 57 4.79 10.50 -6.43
C TYR A 57 6.25 10.01 -6.38
N ALA A 58 6.74 9.43 -7.47
CA ALA A 58 8.13 8.96 -7.56
C ALA A 58 9.16 10.07 -7.31
N ARG A 59 8.90 11.30 -7.79
CA ARG A 59 9.79 12.46 -7.57
C ARG A 59 9.86 12.87 -6.09
N CYS A 60 8.87 12.51 -5.28
CA CYS A 60 8.83 12.79 -3.84
C CYS A 60 9.36 11.61 -3.00
N GLY A 61 9.90 10.56 -3.61
CA GLY A 61 10.42 9.39 -2.90
C GLY A 61 9.35 8.41 -2.45
N ILE A 62 8.20 8.40 -3.14
CA ILE A 62 7.12 7.41 -2.97
C ILE A 62 7.19 6.39 -4.10
#